data_AF-X1Q4K1-F1
#
_entry.id   AF-X1Q4K1-F1
#
_cell.length_a   1.000
_cell.length_b   1.000
_cell.length_c   1.000
_cell.angle_alpha   90.00
_cell.angle_beta   90.00
_cell.angle_gamma   90.00
#
_symmetry.space_group_name_H-M   'P 1'
#
loop_
_entity.id
_entity.type
_entity.pdbx_description
1 polymer ?
#
loop_
_entity_poly.entity_id
_entity_poly.type
_entity_poly.pdbx_seq_one_letter_code
_entity_poly.pdbx_strand_id
1 'polypeptide(L)'
;YRGWRKLPGGQMQEGVKIYPFMRFVRNEKATTPNFPYSFQIRLGNVPADAPWQELYFDLSEERNCLIWKGLGVRVDGLAHLYKTYLRIAGYEHPKDGIFTERDQNPLHYGHIYPAAPATEVYFKAIPKLAMPHYIYNEIGEAVILDDGTAIAADEVVVAMNGTLVTVEEWGG
;
A
#
# COMPACT_ATOMS: atom_id res chain seq x y z
N TYR A 1 15.42 14.17 -39.23
CA TYR A 1 15.16 15.31 -38.31
C TYR A 1 13.92 15.11 -37.43
N ARG A 2 13.81 14.03 -36.64
CA ARG A 2 12.58 13.72 -35.87
C ARG A 2 12.68 13.95 -34.35
N GLY A 3 13.83 14.40 -33.82
CA GLY A 3 14.04 14.57 -32.37
C GLY A 3 14.08 16.02 -31.87
N TRP A 4 14.02 17.03 -32.76
CA TRP A 4 14.25 18.42 -32.35
C TRP A 4 13.18 18.97 -31.39
N ARG A 5 11.93 18.47 -31.50
CA ARG A 5 10.83 18.85 -30.60
C ARG A 5 10.97 18.29 -29.18
N LYS A 6 11.84 17.28 -28.98
CA LYS A 6 12.13 16.63 -27.69
C LYS A 6 13.40 17.17 -27.02
N LEU A 7 14.11 18.10 -27.67
CA LEU A 7 15.29 18.76 -27.08
C LEU A 7 14.86 19.70 -25.93
N PRO A 8 15.76 20.03 -24.98
CA PRO A 8 15.47 20.99 -23.93
C PRO A 8 14.97 22.33 -24.53
N GLY A 9 13.74 22.73 -24.20
CA GLY A 9 13.08 23.91 -24.78
C GLY A 9 12.21 23.66 -26.03
N GLY A 10 12.06 22.40 -26.46
CA GLY A 10 11.13 21.98 -27.51
C GLY A 10 9.69 21.80 -27.00
N GLN A 11 8.71 21.99 -27.87
CA GLN A 11 7.27 21.96 -27.53
C GLN A 11 6.76 20.59 -27.02
N MET A 12 7.46 19.49 -27.32
CA MET A 12 7.06 18.11 -26.98
C MET A 12 8.06 17.47 -26.02
N GLN A 13 8.47 18.22 -24.99
CA GLN A 13 9.38 17.71 -23.98
C GLN A 13 8.62 16.76 -23.02
N GLU A 14 9.27 15.68 -22.61
CA GLU A 14 8.79 14.83 -21.51
C GLU A 14 8.84 15.64 -20.21
N GLY A 15 7.73 15.69 -19.49
CA GLY A 15 7.68 16.30 -18.17
C GLY A 15 7.50 15.25 -17.09
N VAL A 16 8.11 15.53 -15.95
CA VAL A 16 7.95 14.71 -14.75
C VAL A 16 6.87 15.35 -13.89
N LYS A 17 5.83 14.57 -13.57
CA LYS A 17 4.79 14.96 -12.62
C LYS A 17 4.98 14.18 -11.32
N ILE A 18 4.96 14.90 -10.21
CA ILE A 18 5.19 14.34 -8.86
C ILE A 18 3.92 14.57 -8.05
N TYR A 19 3.24 13.48 -7.71
CA TYR A 19 1.97 13.52 -6.98
C TYR A 19 2.10 12.83 -5.62
N PRO A 20 1.83 13.52 -4.49
CA PRO A 20 1.57 12.83 -3.24
C PRO A 20 0.25 12.08 -3.35
N PHE A 21 0.18 10.87 -2.80
CA PHE A 21 -1.08 10.13 -2.74
C PHE A 21 -1.21 9.32 -1.45
N MET A 22 -2.44 8.95 -1.15
CA MET A 22 -2.80 8.06 -0.05
C MET A 22 -3.85 7.09 -0.56
N ARG A 23 -3.74 5.82 -0.16
CA ARG A 23 -4.75 4.79 -0.40
C ARG A 23 -5.05 4.07 0.89
N PHE A 24 -6.27 3.59 1.02
CA PHE A 24 -6.65 2.65 2.06
C PHE A 24 -7.58 1.61 1.46
N VAL A 25 -7.55 0.44 2.05
CA VAL A 25 -8.32 -0.71 1.61
C VAL A 25 -8.69 -1.55 2.81
N ARG A 26 -9.86 -2.16 2.74
CA ARG A 26 -10.29 -3.17 3.69
C ARG A 26 -10.29 -4.51 3.00
N ASN A 27 -9.99 -5.58 3.73
CA ASN A 27 -9.99 -6.91 3.14
C ASN A 27 -11.42 -7.32 2.74
N GLU A 28 -11.65 -7.47 1.44
CA GLU A 28 -12.97 -7.81 0.89
C GLU A 28 -13.38 -9.25 1.20
N LYS A 29 -12.39 -10.14 1.31
CA LYS A 29 -12.58 -11.57 1.57
C LYS A 29 -11.84 -11.99 2.82
N ALA A 30 -12.30 -13.08 3.42
CA ALA A 30 -11.56 -13.75 4.46
C ALA A 30 -10.17 -14.21 3.96
N THR A 31 -9.18 -14.19 4.85
CA THR A 31 -7.85 -14.73 4.52
C THR A 31 -7.90 -16.26 4.46
N THR A 32 -6.92 -16.85 3.79
CA THR A 32 -6.69 -18.29 3.85
C THR A 32 -5.63 -18.55 4.92
N PRO A 33 -5.89 -19.44 5.89
CA PRO A 33 -4.95 -19.71 6.98
C PRO A 33 -3.51 -19.95 6.52
N ASN A 34 -2.55 -19.27 7.15
CA ASN A 34 -1.12 -19.32 6.84
C ASN A 34 -0.75 -18.96 5.39
N PHE A 35 -1.64 -18.31 4.64
CA PHE A 35 -1.37 -17.90 3.26
C PHE A 35 -1.28 -16.38 3.15
N PRO A 36 -0.27 -15.83 2.46
CA PRO A 36 -0.15 -14.39 2.29
C PRO A 36 -1.35 -13.79 1.56
N TYR A 37 -1.97 -12.78 2.16
CA TYR A 37 -3.11 -12.07 1.59
C TYR A 37 -2.64 -10.76 0.97
N SER A 38 -2.74 -10.67 -0.36
CA SER A 38 -2.44 -9.45 -1.10
C SER A 38 -3.72 -8.71 -1.50
N PHE A 39 -3.71 -7.39 -1.37
CA PHE A 39 -4.83 -6.52 -1.69
C PHE A 39 -4.87 -6.22 -3.20
N GLN A 40 -5.31 -7.21 -3.98
CA GLN A 40 -5.47 -7.13 -5.43
C GLN A 40 -6.92 -7.33 -5.85
N ILE A 41 -7.37 -6.55 -6.83
CA ILE A 41 -8.69 -6.70 -7.46
C ILE A 41 -8.79 -8.04 -8.18
N ARG A 42 -7.70 -8.47 -8.85
CA ARG A 42 -7.64 -9.74 -9.60
C ARG A 42 -7.90 -10.97 -8.72
N LEU A 43 -7.51 -10.91 -7.44
CA LEU A 43 -7.77 -11.97 -6.47
C LEU A 43 -9.18 -11.86 -5.84
N GLY A 44 -9.88 -10.75 -6.10
CA GLY A 44 -11.12 -10.37 -5.43
C GLY A 44 -10.93 -10.05 -3.97
N ASN A 45 -9.73 -9.60 -3.58
CA ASN A 45 -9.38 -9.17 -2.22
C ASN A 45 -9.63 -7.67 -2.01
N VAL A 46 -10.02 -6.98 -3.08
CA VAL A 46 -10.38 -5.56 -3.16
C VAL A 46 -11.66 -5.45 -3.99
N PRO A 47 -12.61 -4.56 -3.65
CA PRO A 47 -13.81 -4.35 -4.44
C PRO A 47 -13.49 -3.94 -5.88
N ALA A 48 -14.14 -4.58 -6.86
CA ALA A 48 -13.90 -4.32 -8.27
C ALA A 48 -14.39 -2.94 -8.73
N ASP A 49 -15.36 -2.36 -8.01
CA ASP A 49 -15.90 -1.02 -8.24
C ASP A 49 -15.07 0.09 -7.57
N ALA A 50 -14.08 -0.28 -6.75
CA ALA A 50 -13.16 0.65 -6.07
C ALA A 50 -11.68 0.38 -6.41
N PRO A 51 -11.27 0.42 -7.70
CA PRO A 51 -9.91 0.06 -8.10
C PRO A 51 -8.82 0.96 -7.51
N TRP A 52 -9.19 2.18 -7.12
CA TRP A 52 -8.32 3.14 -6.45
C TRP A 52 -7.90 2.70 -5.04
N GLN A 53 -8.51 1.65 -4.47
CA GLN A 53 -8.12 1.07 -3.18
C GLN A 53 -7.01 0.02 -3.30
N GLU A 54 -6.73 -0.48 -4.51
CA GLU A 54 -5.73 -1.53 -4.70
C GLU A 54 -4.35 -1.11 -4.16
N LEU A 55 -3.74 -2.00 -3.36
CA LEU A 55 -2.38 -1.83 -2.82
C LEU A 55 -1.40 -2.79 -3.50
N TYR A 56 -1.62 -3.01 -4.78
CA TYR A 56 -0.77 -3.74 -5.70
C TYR A 56 -0.42 -2.81 -6.85
N PHE A 57 0.87 -2.66 -7.09
CA PHE A 57 1.42 -1.73 -8.06
C PHE A 57 2.34 -2.52 -8.98
N ASP A 58 1.91 -2.72 -10.22
CA ASP A 58 2.77 -3.23 -11.28
C ASP A 58 3.38 -2.05 -12.03
N LEU A 59 4.66 -1.77 -11.77
CA LEU A 59 5.43 -0.72 -12.44
C LEU A 59 6.49 -1.32 -13.38
N SER A 60 6.33 -2.58 -13.79
CA SER A 60 7.32 -3.30 -14.60
C SER A 60 7.42 -2.80 -16.04
N GLU A 61 6.34 -2.25 -16.59
CA GLU A 61 6.29 -1.74 -17.97
C GLU A 61 6.25 -0.20 -18.06
N GLU A 62 6.19 0.49 -16.91
CA GLU A 62 6.01 1.93 -16.84
C GLU A 62 7.33 2.65 -16.49
N ARG A 63 7.56 3.84 -17.07
CA ARG A 63 8.61 4.77 -16.59
C ARG A 63 8.22 5.49 -15.29
N ASN A 64 7.25 4.94 -14.57
CA ASN A 64 6.71 5.48 -13.33
C ASN A 64 7.49 4.92 -12.14
N CYS A 65 7.58 5.72 -11.08
CA CYS A 65 8.24 5.33 -9.85
C CYS A 65 7.33 5.61 -8.65
N LEU A 66 7.21 4.63 -7.76
CA LEU A 66 6.50 4.75 -6.50
C LEU A 66 7.48 4.87 -5.35
N ILE A 67 7.37 5.96 -4.59
CA ILE A 67 8.03 6.12 -3.30
C ILE A 67 7.02 5.80 -2.20
N TRP A 68 7.10 4.59 -1.64
CA TRP A 68 6.25 4.15 -0.53
C TRP A 68 6.83 4.67 0.80
N LYS A 69 6.13 5.60 1.46
CA LYS A 69 6.66 6.35 2.61
C LYS A 69 6.12 5.89 3.95
N GLY A 70 4.90 5.37 3.99
CA GLY A 70 4.26 4.95 5.22
C GLY A 70 3.27 3.82 4.99
N LEU A 71 3.10 3.04 6.04
CA LEU A 71 2.25 1.87 6.07
C LEU A 71 1.51 1.87 7.40
N GLY A 72 0.20 1.84 7.32
CA GLY A 72 -0.71 1.78 8.45
C GLY A 72 -1.54 0.52 8.36
N VAL A 73 -1.68 -0.18 9.47
CA VAL A 73 -2.56 -1.35 9.58
C VAL A 73 -3.45 -1.15 10.78
N ARG A 74 -4.75 -1.35 10.60
CA ARG A 74 -5.74 -1.26 11.66
C ARG A 74 -6.54 -2.55 11.68
N VAL A 75 -6.64 -3.13 12.86
CA VAL A 75 -7.44 -4.32 13.13
C VAL A 75 -8.76 -3.86 13.75
N ASP A 76 -9.86 -4.08 13.03
CA ASP A 76 -11.22 -3.88 13.50
C ASP A 76 -11.73 -5.25 14.03
N GLY A 77 -11.99 -5.38 15.34
CA GLY A 77 -12.57 -6.61 15.92
C GLY A 77 -11.58 -7.62 16.50
N LEU A 78 -11.86 -8.92 16.39
CA LEU A 78 -11.07 -10.04 16.92
C LEU A 78 -10.14 -10.65 15.85
N ALA A 79 -9.68 -9.84 14.89
CA ALA A 79 -8.92 -10.37 13.76
C ALA A 79 -7.60 -11.04 14.19
N HIS A 80 -7.37 -12.22 13.66
CA HIS A 80 -6.18 -13.07 13.83
C HIS A 80 -4.96 -12.59 13.02
N LEU A 81 -4.77 -11.27 12.96
CA LEU A 81 -3.66 -10.69 12.21
C LEU A 81 -2.34 -10.97 12.91
N TYR A 82 -1.38 -11.54 12.19
CA TYR A 82 -0.05 -11.85 12.72
C TYR A 82 1.00 -10.85 12.22
N LYS A 83 1.15 -10.74 10.90
CA LYS A 83 2.23 -9.95 10.29
C LYS A 83 1.76 -9.12 9.11
N THR A 84 2.44 -8.01 8.89
CA THR A 84 2.30 -7.20 7.68
C THR A 84 3.67 -6.87 7.10
N TYR A 85 3.79 -6.89 5.78
CA TYR A 85 5.00 -6.49 5.07
C TYR A 85 4.69 -5.95 3.69
N LEU A 86 5.68 -5.29 3.09
CA LEU A 86 5.66 -4.98 1.67
C LEU A 86 6.35 -6.12 0.93
N ARG A 87 5.76 -6.61 -0.16
CA ARG A 87 6.44 -7.51 -1.09
C ARG A 87 6.86 -6.71 -2.32
N ILE A 88 8.17 -6.61 -2.54
CA ILE A 88 8.76 -5.84 -3.64
C ILE A 88 9.67 -6.78 -4.43
N ALA A 89 9.47 -6.85 -5.75
CA ALA A 89 10.18 -7.80 -6.62
C ALA A 89 10.16 -9.26 -6.12
N GLY A 90 9.09 -9.65 -5.41
CA GLY A 90 8.93 -10.98 -4.82
C GLY A 90 9.57 -11.19 -3.46
N TYR A 91 10.30 -10.21 -2.92
CA TYR A 91 10.95 -10.27 -1.61
C TYR A 91 10.16 -9.52 -0.54
N GLU A 92 10.25 -9.98 0.71
CA GLU A 92 9.58 -9.36 1.86
C GLU A 92 10.41 -8.21 2.45
N HIS A 93 9.75 -7.09 2.72
CA HIS A 93 10.33 -5.87 3.25
C HIS A 93 9.52 -5.32 4.44
N PRO A 94 10.09 -5.29 5.66
CA PRO A 94 11.33 -5.98 6.05
C PRO A 94 11.18 -7.51 5.93
N LYS A 95 12.31 -8.22 5.90
CA LYS A 95 12.32 -9.69 5.93
C LYS A 95 11.59 -10.20 7.18
N ASP A 96 10.77 -11.24 7.02
CA ASP A 96 9.92 -11.84 8.06
C ASP A 96 8.78 -10.93 8.55
N GLY A 97 8.61 -9.77 7.91
CA GLY A 97 7.57 -8.78 8.17
C GLY A 97 7.60 -8.12 9.54
N ILE A 98 6.60 -7.29 9.79
CA ILE A 98 6.39 -6.57 11.04
C ILE A 98 5.23 -7.25 11.76
N PHE A 99 5.40 -7.59 13.03
CA PHE A 99 4.30 -8.08 13.86
C PHE A 99 3.24 -6.99 14.00
N THR A 100 2.00 -7.33 13.66
CA THR A 100 0.88 -6.38 13.59
C THR A 100 -0.36 -6.94 14.27
N GLU A 101 -0.17 -7.74 15.31
CA GLU A 101 -1.25 -8.26 16.14
C GLU A 101 -2.04 -7.13 16.78
N ARG A 102 -3.34 -7.35 17.02
CA ARG A 102 -4.29 -6.32 17.48
C ARG A 102 -3.75 -5.47 18.63
N ASP A 103 -3.22 -6.11 19.67
CA ASP A 103 -2.74 -5.44 20.88
C ASP A 103 -1.27 -5.00 20.79
N GLN A 104 -0.55 -5.49 19.77
CA GLN A 104 0.88 -5.24 19.55
C GLN A 104 1.13 -4.81 18.10
N ASN A 105 0.56 -3.67 17.72
CA ASN A 105 0.63 -3.15 16.37
C ASN A 105 1.43 -1.84 16.30
N PRO A 106 2.73 -1.87 15.93
CA PRO A 106 3.53 -0.67 15.71
C PRO A 106 3.10 0.12 14.47
N LEU A 107 2.35 -0.51 13.56
CA LEU A 107 1.77 0.12 12.37
C LEU A 107 0.35 0.66 12.60
N HIS A 108 -0.13 0.69 13.85
CA HIS A 108 -1.47 1.17 14.14
C HIS A 108 -1.67 2.63 13.72
N TYR A 109 -2.76 2.90 13.01
CA TYR A 109 -3.16 4.23 12.58
C TYR A 109 -4.66 4.46 12.77
N GLY A 110 -5.10 5.71 12.67
CA GLY A 110 -6.48 6.09 12.91
C GLY A 110 -6.80 6.06 14.40
N HIS A 111 -8.06 5.78 14.74
CA HIS A 111 -8.52 5.75 16.13
C HIS A 111 -7.78 4.67 16.93
N ILE A 112 -7.28 4.99 18.13
CA ILE A 112 -6.46 4.07 18.94
C ILE A 112 -7.28 3.05 19.76
N TYR A 113 -8.50 2.72 19.35
CA TYR A 113 -9.29 1.70 20.04
C TYR A 113 -8.67 0.32 19.78
N PRO A 114 -8.55 -0.58 20.78
CA PRO A 114 -9.10 -0.51 22.14
C PRO A 114 -8.19 0.14 23.20
N ALA A 115 -6.99 0.63 22.85
CA ALA A 115 -6.08 1.26 23.81
C ALA A 115 -6.67 2.54 24.45
N ALA A 116 -7.61 3.21 23.79
CA ALA A 116 -8.46 4.23 24.40
C ALA A 116 -9.95 4.01 24.03
N PRO A 117 -10.89 4.52 24.84
CA PRO A 117 -12.32 4.42 24.58
C PRO A 117 -12.70 5.03 23.22
N ALA A 118 -13.68 4.42 22.53
CA ALA A 118 -14.20 4.94 21.25
C ALA A 118 -14.88 6.32 21.35
N THR A 119 -15.19 6.75 22.57
CA THR A 119 -15.78 8.07 22.87
C THR A 119 -14.73 9.18 22.90
N GLU A 120 -13.44 8.85 22.90
CA GLU A 120 -12.34 9.81 23.02
C GLU A 120 -11.63 9.97 21.68
N VAL A 121 -11.33 11.22 21.31
CA VAL A 121 -10.84 11.58 19.96
C VAL A 121 -9.33 11.42 19.87
N TYR A 122 -8.82 10.21 20.08
CA TYR A 122 -7.39 9.92 19.97
C TYR A 122 -7.05 9.19 18.67
N PHE A 123 -6.30 9.89 17.81
CA PHE A 123 -5.92 9.42 16.48
C PHE A 123 -4.41 9.37 16.31
N LYS A 124 -3.93 8.29 15.69
CA LYS A 124 -2.55 8.16 15.20
C LYS A 124 -2.51 8.40 13.70
N ALA A 125 -1.55 9.17 13.24
CA ALA A 125 -1.25 9.28 11.82
C ALA A 125 -0.71 7.95 11.27
N ILE A 126 -0.76 7.76 9.94
CA ILE A 126 -0.12 6.62 9.29
C ILE A 126 1.38 6.61 9.64
N PRO A 127 1.89 5.54 10.28
CA PRO A 127 3.30 5.44 10.62
C PRO A 127 4.19 5.54 9.38
N LYS A 128 5.24 6.36 9.49
CA LYS A 128 6.26 6.46 8.44
C LYS A 128 7.19 5.25 8.56
N LEU A 129 7.54 4.67 7.42
CA LEU A 129 8.58 3.66 7.36
C LEU A 129 9.92 4.32 7.70
N ALA A 130 10.75 3.65 8.50
CA ALA A 130 12.08 4.14 8.85
C ALA A 130 12.93 4.40 7.59
N MET A 131 12.75 3.58 6.57
CA MET A 131 13.28 3.78 5.22
C MET A 131 12.12 3.68 4.22
N PRO A 132 11.78 4.77 3.52
CA PRO A 132 10.87 4.72 2.39
C PRO A 132 11.40 3.79 1.30
N HIS A 133 10.50 3.05 0.65
CA HIS A 133 10.86 2.10 -0.41
C HIS A 133 10.64 2.75 -1.77
N TYR A 134 11.62 2.60 -2.66
CA TYR A 134 11.55 3.04 -4.05
C TYR A 134 11.22 1.83 -4.91
N ILE A 135 10.10 1.87 -5.63
CA ILE A 135 9.64 0.82 -6.51
C ILE A 135 9.67 1.38 -7.93
N TYR A 136 10.49 0.78 -8.79
CA TYR A 136 10.69 1.19 -10.17
C TYR A 136 11.05 -0.03 -11.01
N ASN A 137 10.37 -0.21 -12.16
CA ASN A 137 10.58 -1.37 -13.04
C ASN A 137 10.34 -2.72 -12.33
N GLU A 138 9.48 -2.71 -11.30
CA GLU A 138 9.22 -3.83 -10.40
C GLU A 138 7.77 -3.79 -9.91
N ILE A 139 7.32 -4.91 -9.35
CA ILE A 139 6.01 -5.01 -8.68
C ILE A 139 6.21 -4.74 -7.19
N GLY A 140 5.32 -3.92 -6.62
CA GLY A 140 5.23 -3.69 -5.18
C GLY A 140 3.81 -3.91 -4.66
N GLU A 141 3.66 -4.64 -3.56
CA GLU A 141 2.36 -4.92 -2.95
C GLU A 141 2.41 -4.88 -1.41
N ALA A 142 1.30 -4.47 -0.79
CA ALA A 142 1.10 -4.67 0.65
C ALA A 142 0.50 -6.05 0.91
N VAL A 143 1.02 -6.74 1.91
CA VAL A 143 0.62 -8.11 2.25
C VAL A 143 0.40 -8.23 3.75
N ILE A 144 -0.70 -8.88 4.13
CA ILE A 144 -0.95 -9.32 5.50
C ILE A 144 -0.88 -10.85 5.60
N LEU A 145 -0.59 -11.35 6.79
CA LEU A 145 -0.55 -12.77 7.12
C LEU A 145 -1.27 -12.99 8.45
N ASP A 146 -2.11 -14.02 8.51
CA ASP A 146 -2.77 -14.46 9.73
C ASP A 146 -1.92 -15.38 10.61
N ASP A 147 -2.39 -15.66 11.83
CA ASP A 147 -1.72 -16.50 12.83
C ASP A 147 -1.95 -18.01 12.65
N GLY A 148 -2.55 -18.42 11.53
CA GLY A 148 -3.06 -19.77 11.29
C GLY A 148 -4.57 -19.90 11.45
N THR A 149 -5.25 -18.83 11.86
CA THR A 149 -6.71 -18.71 11.83
C THR A 149 -7.12 -17.65 10.82
N ALA A 150 -8.06 -17.98 9.93
CA ALA A 150 -8.53 -17.03 8.92
C ALA A 150 -9.07 -15.74 9.58
N ILE A 151 -8.66 -14.60 9.05
CA ILE A 151 -9.24 -13.29 9.36
C ILE A 151 -10.52 -13.16 8.54
N ALA A 152 -11.63 -12.75 9.16
CA ALA A 152 -12.88 -12.60 8.42
C ALA A 152 -12.82 -11.39 7.47
N ALA A 153 -13.71 -11.37 6.48
CA ALA A 153 -13.89 -10.18 5.64
C ALA A 153 -14.22 -8.96 6.52
N ASP A 154 -13.80 -7.79 6.06
CA ASP A 154 -14.02 -6.49 6.69
C ASP A 154 -13.32 -6.21 8.04
N GLU A 155 -12.46 -7.11 8.53
CA GLU A 155 -11.82 -6.98 9.85
C GLU A 155 -10.46 -6.24 9.84
N VAL A 156 -9.81 -6.09 8.69
CA VAL A 156 -8.49 -5.44 8.60
C VAL A 156 -8.51 -4.33 7.56
N VAL A 157 -8.04 -3.15 7.96
CA VAL A 157 -7.88 -1.99 7.09
C VAL A 157 -6.41 -1.62 6.98
N VAL A 158 -5.88 -1.64 5.76
CA VAL A 158 -4.52 -1.22 5.46
C VAL A 158 -4.55 0.12 4.75
N ALA A 159 -3.66 1.03 5.14
CA ALA A 159 -3.48 2.31 4.49
C ALA A 159 -2.01 2.54 4.15
N MET A 160 -1.77 3.27 3.07
CA MET A 160 -0.46 3.71 2.67
C MET A 160 -0.46 5.18 2.31
N ASN A 161 0.70 5.81 2.46
CA ASN A 161 0.99 7.09 1.84
C ASN A 161 2.31 7.04 1.08
N GLY A 162 2.39 7.83 0.02
CA GLY A 162 3.53 7.80 -0.85
C GLY A 162 3.58 8.97 -1.82
N THR A 163 4.50 8.85 -2.76
CA THR A 163 4.65 9.78 -3.87
C THR A 163 4.76 8.97 -5.14
N LEU A 164 3.87 9.26 -6.09
CA LEU A 164 3.92 8.71 -7.42
C LEU A 164 4.64 9.72 -8.32
N VAL A 165 5.71 9.27 -8.95
CA VAL A 165 6.45 10.02 -9.94
C VAL A 165 6.09 9.44 -11.29
N THR A 166 5.47 10.25 -12.14
CA THR A 166 5.02 9.86 -13.47
C THR A 166 5.76 10.63 -14.54
N VAL A 167 6.13 9.95 -15.61
CA VAL A 167 6.73 10.58 -16.79
C VAL A 167 5.66 10.61 -17.88
N GLU A 168 5.23 11.82 -18.26
CA GLU A 168 4.27 12.01 -19.34
C GLU A 168 4.91 12.78 -20.50
N GLU A 169 4.63 12.36 -21.73
CA GLU A 169 4.90 13.17 -22.92
C GLU A 169 3.86 14.31 -22.96
N TRP A 170 4.31 15.58 -22.99
CA TRP A 170 3.39 16.70 -23.16
C TRP A 170 2.88 16.74 -24.61
N GLY A 171 1.61 16.36 -24.81
CA GLY A 171 0.88 16.58 -26.06
C GLY A 171 0.18 15.34 -26.61
N GLY A 172 -1.08 15.15 -26.18
CA GLY A 172 -2.13 14.46 -26.92
C GLY A 172 -3.22 15.45 -27.26
#